data_AF-A0A819Y039-F1
#
_entry.id   AF-A0A819Y039-F1
#
_cell.length_a   1.000
_cell.length_b   1.000
_cell.length_c   1.000
_cell.angle_alpha   90.00
_cell.angle_beta   90.00
_cell.angle_gamma   90.00
#
_symmetry.space_group_name_H-M   'P 1'
#
loop_
_entity.id
_entity.type
_entity.pdbx_description
1 polymer ?
#
loop_
_entity_poly.entity_id
_entity_poly.type
_entity_poly.pdbx_seq_one_letter_code
_entity_poly.pdbx_strand_id
1 'polypeptide(L)'
;MMLRIFLLLFITIIACSTSKREYVVKKDFLTGVKAGEFSIYDQTGKNLQYRVESRYNALHSVELVAYPSKQVIARLKNQITLLLYKGTLEILDAKSNKWITGTINQKLKILNHKSVIDWNGRRLVMKHSIPSFTTRFFDEAQRNRLVAEYRIHVVSSMVTNKYTMKIFTDEIPDALFLLCLTVRDHIVASKKS
;
A
#
# COMPACT_ATOMS: atom_id res chain seq x y z
N MET A 1 -13.98 -41.29 17.21
CA MET A 1 -13.24 -40.94 15.98
C MET A 1 -13.64 -39.55 15.42
N MET A 2 -14.93 -39.19 15.39
CA MET A 2 -15.40 -37.88 14.89
C MET A 2 -14.80 -36.64 15.59
N LEU A 3 -14.53 -36.69 16.91
CA LEU A 3 -13.96 -35.57 17.65
C LEU A 3 -12.55 -35.16 17.16
N ARG A 4 -11.73 -36.12 16.71
CA ARG A 4 -10.37 -35.86 16.21
C ARG A 4 -10.38 -35.19 14.84
N ILE A 5 -11.36 -35.52 13.99
CA ILE A 5 -11.55 -34.91 12.67
C ILE A 5 -12.02 -33.45 12.80
N PHE A 6 -12.94 -33.18 13.74
CA PHE A 6 -13.38 -31.82 14.05
C PHE A 6 -12.24 -30.96 14.60
N LEU A 7 -11.39 -31.50 15.49
CA LEU A 7 -10.26 -30.77 16.04
C LEU A 7 -9.21 -30.43 14.96
N LEU A 8 -8.93 -31.36 14.05
CA LEU A 8 -8.03 -31.14 12.92
C LEU A 8 -8.55 -30.07 11.96
N LEU A 9 -9.84 -30.11 11.63
CA LEU A 9 -10.49 -29.07 10.82
C LEU A 9 -10.44 -27.70 11.51
N PHE A 10 -10.67 -27.65 12.84
CA PHE A 10 -10.61 -26.41 13.61
C PHE A 10 -9.20 -25.81 13.66
N ILE A 11 -8.16 -26.65 13.83
CA ILE A 11 -6.76 -26.23 13.80
C ILE A 11 -6.37 -25.70 12.39
N THR A 12 -6.86 -26.31 11.31
CA THR A 12 -6.62 -25.80 9.95
C THR A 12 -7.36 -24.49 9.65
N ILE A 13 -8.53 -24.27 10.25
CA ILE A 13 -9.28 -23.01 10.09
C ILE A 13 -8.60 -21.86 10.86
N ILE A 14 -7.89 -22.17 11.96
CA ILE A 14 -7.13 -21.20 12.77
C ILE A 14 -5.71 -20.96 12.22
N ALA A 15 -5.34 -21.52 11.07
CA ALA A 15 -4.24 -21.00 10.26
C ALA A 15 -4.62 -19.63 9.63
N CYS A 16 -5.17 -18.75 10.45
CA CYS A 16 -5.40 -17.35 10.17
C CYS A 16 -4.01 -16.73 10.02
N SER A 17 -3.64 -16.40 8.77
CA SER A 17 -2.33 -15.83 8.45
C SER A 17 -2.10 -14.59 9.31
N THR A 18 -1.32 -14.73 10.37
CA THR A 18 -0.95 -13.62 11.24
C THR A 18 -0.07 -12.68 10.41
N SER A 19 -0.44 -11.40 10.36
CA SER A 19 0.39 -10.40 9.70
C SER A 19 1.73 -10.29 10.42
N LYS A 20 2.82 -10.24 9.65
CA LYS A 20 4.16 -10.05 10.20
C LYS A 20 4.37 -8.62 10.69
N ARG A 21 3.80 -7.65 9.96
CA ARG A 21 3.81 -6.22 10.31
C ARG A 21 2.43 -5.64 10.08
N GLU A 22 2.03 -4.73 10.95
CA GLU A 22 0.77 -4.01 10.87
C GLU A 22 0.99 -2.51 11.13
N TYR A 23 0.38 -1.68 10.29
CA TYR A 23 0.46 -0.22 10.37
C TYR A 23 -0.92 0.42 10.37
N VAL A 24 -1.02 1.55 11.05
CA VAL A 24 -2.17 2.44 11.01
C VAL A 24 -1.81 3.65 10.16
N VAL A 25 -2.47 3.81 9.02
CA VAL A 25 -2.28 4.98 8.14
C VAL A 25 -3.39 5.98 8.43
N LYS A 26 -3.02 7.26 8.62
CA LYS A 26 -3.94 8.38 8.78
C LYS A 26 -3.66 9.41 7.69
N LYS A 27 -4.68 9.86 6.97
CA LYS A 27 -4.56 11.00 6.04
C LYS A 27 -4.45 12.29 6.83
N ASP A 28 -3.54 13.15 6.43
CA ASP A 28 -3.38 14.47 7.06
C ASP A 28 -4.49 15.39 6.53
N PHE A 29 -5.45 15.79 7.39
CA PHE A 29 -6.62 16.58 6.99
C PHE A 29 -6.31 18.07 6.71
N LEU A 30 -5.22 18.58 7.29
CA LEU A 30 -4.90 20.00 7.27
C LEU A 30 -4.37 20.50 5.91
N THR A 31 -4.03 19.60 4.98
CA THR A 31 -3.39 20.01 3.72
C THR A 31 -4.35 20.20 2.55
N GLY A 32 -5.66 19.95 2.73
CA GLY A 32 -6.85 20.46 2.00
C GLY A 32 -6.90 20.40 0.45
N VAL A 33 -5.77 20.23 -0.21
CA VAL A 33 -5.48 20.48 -1.62
C VAL A 33 -4.41 19.49 -2.11
N LYS A 34 -3.50 19.03 -1.24
CA LYS A 34 -2.44 18.08 -1.58
C LYS A 34 -2.90 16.64 -1.36
N ALA A 35 -3.47 16.01 -2.40
CA ALA A 35 -3.76 14.58 -2.35
C ALA A 35 -2.45 13.77 -2.24
N GLY A 36 -2.47 12.66 -1.50
CA GLY A 36 -1.33 11.75 -1.40
C GLY A 36 -0.43 11.90 -0.17
N GLU A 37 -0.71 12.80 0.79
CA GLU A 37 0.05 12.92 2.04
C GLU A 37 -0.59 12.10 3.18
N PHE A 38 0.23 11.31 3.87
CA PHE A 38 -0.22 10.44 4.96
C PHE A 38 0.83 10.29 6.06
N SER A 39 0.34 10.16 7.28
CA SER A 39 1.14 9.74 8.44
C SER A 39 0.91 8.25 8.70
N ILE A 40 2.00 7.49 8.83
CA ILE A 40 1.96 6.03 9.04
C ILE A 40 2.54 5.71 10.41
N TYR A 41 1.69 5.14 11.25
CA TYR A 41 1.98 4.79 12.62
C TYR A 41 2.12 3.27 12.76
N ASP A 42 2.76 2.84 13.84
CA ASP A 42 2.73 1.44 14.27
C ASP A 42 1.30 0.91 14.49
N GLN A 43 1.17 -0.38 14.78
CA GLN A 43 -0.11 -1.04 15.05
C GLN A 43 -0.91 -0.39 16.20
N THR A 44 -0.23 0.26 17.16
CA THR A 44 -0.89 0.95 18.27
C THR A 44 -1.48 2.31 17.85
N GLY A 45 -1.05 2.83 16.69
CA GLY A 45 -1.43 4.14 16.19
C GLY A 45 -0.80 5.31 16.94
N LYS A 46 0.22 5.06 17.76
CA LYS A 46 0.89 6.04 18.63
C LYS A 46 2.25 6.48 18.09
N ASN A 47 3.08 5.55 17.64
CA ASN A 47 4.44 5.88 17.20
C ASN A 47 4.47 6.09 15.69
N LEU A 48 4.86 7.29 15.26
CA LEU A 48 5.06 7.61 13.84
C LEU A 48 6.27 6.84 13.30
N GLN A 49 6.05 6.01 12.28
CA GLN A 49 7.08 5.19 11.63
C GLN A 49 7.49 5.79 10.30
N TYR A 50 6.52 6.27 9.51
CA TYR A 50 6.77 6.86 8.20
C TYR A 50 5.83 8.03 7.93
N ARG A 51 6.22 8.89 7.00
CA ARG A 51 5.36 9.93 6.43
C ARG A 51 5.51 9.97 4.92
N VAL A 52 4.40 10.07 4.21
CA VAL A 52 4.40 10.39 2.79
C VAL A 52 4.26 11.89 2.64
N GLU A 53 5.21 12.50 1.95
CA GLU A 53 5.28 13.94 1.71
C GLU A 53 5.24 14.21 0.20
N SER A 54 4.48 15.23 -0.23
CA SER A 54 4.47 15.66 -1.62
C SER A 54 5.50 16.78 -1.84
N ARG A 55 6.33 16.65 -2.88
CA ARG A 55 7.23 17.75 -3.30
C ARG A 55 6.54 18.58 -4.38
N TYR A 56 6.44 19.89 -4.13
CA TYR A 56 5.82 20.90 -4.99
C TYR A 56 4.29 20.80 -5.12
N ASN A 57 3.64 21.86 -5.62
CA ASN A 57 2.18 22.00 -5.81
C ASN A 57 1.55 20.97 -6.77
N ALA A 58 2.24 19.89 -7.11
CA ALA A 58 1.79 18.93 -8.09
C ALA A 58 1.85 17.52 -7.51
N LEU A 59 0.74 16.81 -7.67
CA LEU A 59 0.46 15.41 -7.29
C LEU A 59 1.37 14.36 -7.98
N HIS A 60 2.47 14.81 -8.60
CA HIS A 60 3.30 14.02 -9.49
C HIS A 60 4.58 13.50 -8.85
N SER A 61 4.96 13.99 -7.66
CA SER A 61 6.15 13.49 -6.95
C SER A 61 5.89 13.40 -5.46
N VAL A 62 5.99 12.19 -4.91
CA VAL A 62 5.87 11.93 -3.47
C VAL A 62 7.09 11.20 -2.97
N GLU A 63 7.45 11.48 -1.72
CA GLU A 63 8.55 10.85 -1.00
C GLU A 63 8.02 10.15 0.24
N LEU A 64 8.64 9.03 0.59
CA LEU A 64 8.41 8.33 1.85
C LEU A 64 9.59 8.59 2.78
N VAL A 65 9.30 9.21 3.92
CA VAL A 65 10.26 9.61 4.94
C VAL A 65 10.12 8.67 6.14
N ALA A 66 11.23 8.08 6.60
CA ALA A 66 11.27 7.24 7.79
C ALA A 66 11.49 8.07 9.05
N TYR A 67 10.84 7.70 10.16
CA TYR A 67 10.99 8.32 11.47
C TYR A 67 11.61 7.36 12.48
N PRO A 68 12.42 7.87 13.44
CA PRO A 68 12.71 9.28 13.71
C PRO A 68 13.82 9.90 12.83
N SER A 69 14.51 9.11 12.01
CA SER A 69 15.71 9.56 11.26
C SER A 69 15.46 10.68 10.25
N LYS A 70 14.20 10.88 9.82
CA LYS A 70 13.79 11.78 8.73
C LYS A 70 14.49 11.48 7.40
N GLN A 71 14.96 10.25 7.21
CA GLN A 71 15.59 9.83 5.98
C GLN A 71 14.54 9.54 4.91
N VAL A 72 14.74 10.05 3.69
CA VAL A 72 13.94 9.64 2.53
C VAL A 72 14.35 8.22 2.12
N ILE A 73 13.41 7.28 2.22
CA ILE A 73 13.66 5.85 1.94
C ILE A 73 12.98 5.37 0.66
N ALA A 74 12.03 6.14 0.12
CA ALA A 74 11.43 5.83 -1.16
C ALA A 74 10.89 7.08 -1.85
N ARG A 75 10.77 7.01 -3.18
CA ARG A 75 10.24 8.06 -4.04
C ARG A 75 9.27 7.46 -5.04
N LEU A 76 8.26 8.23 -5.40
CA LEU A 76 7.34 7.89 -6.48
C LEU A 76 7.14 9.13 -7.35
N LYS A 77 7.44 8.97 -8.63
CA LYS A 77 7.22 9.98 -9.67
C LYS A 77 6.17 9.47 -10.64
N ASN A 78 5.06 10.19 -10.73
CA ASN A 78 3.90 9.81 -11.51
C ASN A 78 3.83 10.57 -12.82
N GLN A 79 3.45 9.84 -13.87
CA GLN A 79 3.05 10.37 -15.16
C GLN A 79 1.62 9.90 -15.42
N ILE A 80 0.70 10.87 -15.45
CA ILE A 80 -0.72 10.60 -15.69
C ILE A 80 -0.99 10.97 -17.14
N THR A 81 -1.44 9.98 -17.91
CA THR A 81 -1.97 10.19 -19.26
C THR A 81 -3.46 9.87 -19.27
N LEU A 82 -4.17 10.30 -20.31
CA LEU A 82 -5.63 10.14 -20.42
C LEU A 82 -6.13 8.70 -20.23
N LEU A 83 -5.30 7.70 -20.52
CA LEU A 83 -5.67 6.28 -20.56
C LEU A 83 -4.92 5.40 -19.55
N LEU A 84 -3.77 5.88 -19.09
CA LEU A 84 -2.81 5.09 -18.32
C LEU A 84 -2.23 5.93 -17.20
N TYR A 85 -2.22 5.33 -16.01
CA TYR A 85 -1.40 5.80 -14.93
C TYR A 85 -0.09 5.01 -14.96
N LYS A 86 1.04 5.71 -15.11
CA LYS A 86 2.38 5.13 -15.06
C LYS A 86 3.21 5.87 -14.02
N GLY A 87 3.68 5.16 -13.01
CA GLY A 87 4.58 5.68 -12.00
C GLY A 87 5.94 5.01 -12.09
N THR A 88 7.00 5.78 -11.86
CA THR A 88 8.33 5.26 -11.54
C THR A 88 8.50 5.34 -10.03
N LEU A 89 8.85 4.23 -9.40
CA LEU A 89 9.14 4.18 -7.97
C LEU A 89 10.62 3.88 -7.75
N GLU A 90 11.20 4.44 -6.71
CA GLU A 90 12.58 4.22 -6.31
C GLU A 90 12.58 3.92 -4.82
N ILE A 91 13.25 2.84 -4.40
CA ILE A 91 13.33 2.43 -2.99
C ILE A 91 14.79 2.29 -2.62
N LEU A 92 15.19 2.92 -1.52
CA LEU A 92 16.53 2.80 -0.99
C LEU A 92 16.69 1.42 -0.34
N ASP A 93 17.58 0.60 -0.90
CA ASP A 93 17.95 -0.67 -0.29
C ASP A 93 18.86 -0.42 0.91
N ALA A 94 18.39 -0.78 2.10
CA ALA A 94 19.10 -0.51 3.34
C ALA A 94 20.45 -1.23 3.46
N LYS A 95 20.63 -2.37 2.77
CA LYS A 95 21.85 -3.17 2.84
C LYS A 95 22.95 -2.62 1.93
N SER A 96 22.62 -2.32 0.69
CA SER A 96 23.56 -1.84 -0.32
C SER A 96 23.65 -0.32 -0.41
N ASN A 97 22.73 0.41 0.25
CA ASN A 97 22.57 1.86 0.16
C ASN A 97 22.39 2.36 -1.29
N LYS A 98 21.80 1.52 -2.15
CA LYS A 98 21.50 1.83 -3.55
C LYS A 98 20.01 2.02 -3.75
N TRP A 99 19.65 2.92 -4.66
CA TRP A 99 18.27 3.09 -5.09
C TRP A 99 17.91 2.00 -6.10
N ILE A 100 16.86 1.24 -5.79
CA ILE A 100 16.29 0.24 -6.68
C ILE A 100 15.03 0.81 -7.33
N THR A 101 15.10 0.98 -8.64
CA THR A 101 13.99 1.50 -9.44
C THR A 101 13.00 0.39 -9.80
N GLY A 102 11.72 0.74 -9.80
CA GLY A 102 10.63 -0.08 -10.29
C GLY A 102 9.59 0.77 -11.00
N THR A 103 8.53 0.13 -11.47
CA THR A 103 7.42 0.80 -12.14
C THR A 103 6.08 0.33 -11.59
N ILE A 104 5.09 1.20 -11.63
CA ILE A 104 3.70 0.86 -11.40
C ILE A 104 2.86 1.29 -12.61
N ASN A 105 2.08 0.37 -13.15
CA ASN A 105 1.25 0.59 -14.32
C ASN A 105 -0.20 0.23 -13.99
N GLN A 106 -1.12 1.14 -14.29
CA GLN A 106 -2.55 0.90 -14.15
C GLN A 106 -3.30 1.34 -15.40
N LYS A 107 -4.15 0.42 -15.90
CA LYS A 107 -5.10 0.71 -16.97
C LYS A 107 -6.35 1.36 -16.36
N LEU A 108 -6.63 2.62 -16.70
CA LEU A 108 -7.74 3.38 -16.11
C LEU A 108 -9.11 2.95 -16.66
N LYS A 109 -9.15 2.35 -17.85
CA LYS A 109 -10.38 2.07 -18.63
C LYS A 109 -11.24 0.88 -18.19
N ILE A 110 -10.85 0.07 -17.21
CA ILE A 110 -11.59 -1.16 -16.85
C ILE A 110 -12.06 -1.08 -15.40
N LEU A 111 -13.31 -1.49 -15.14
CA LEU A 111 -13.91 -1.69 -13.81
C LEU A 111 -13.05 -2.53 -12.84
N ASN A 112 -12.06 -3.25 -13.37
CA ASN A 112 -11.04 -3.94 -12.61
C ASN A 112 -9.88 -3.00 -12.31
N HIS A 113 -9.93 -2.37 -11.13
CA HIS A 113 -8.87 -1.56 -10.53
C HIS A 113 -7.64 -2.44 -10.16
N LYS A 114 -6.98 -2.97 -11.19
CA LYS A 114 -5.75 -3.75 -11.13
C LYS A 114 -4.58 -2.85 -11.50
N SER A 115 -3.61 -2.75 -10.61
CA SER A 115 -2.30 -2.20 -10.94
C SER A 115 -1.26 -3.31 -10.96
N VAL A 116 -0.30 -3.20 -11.87
CA VAL A 116 0.85 -4.08 -11.97
C VAL A 116 2.08 -3.30 -11.51
N ILE A 117 2.86 -3.89 -10.62
CA ILE A 117 4.05 -3.28 -10.03
C ILE A 117 5.22 -4.19 -10.36
N ASP A 118 6.20 -3.69 -11.10
CA ASP A 118 7.42 -4.41 -11.41
C ASP A 118 8.58 -3.76 -10.63
N TRP A 119 9.20 -4.47 -9.69
CA TRP A 119 10.28 -3.96 -8.84
C TRP A 119 11.28 -5.06 -8.47
N ASN A 120 12.57 -4.78 -8.66
CA ASN A 120 13.67 -5.70 -8.34
C ASN A 120 13.49 -7.13 -8.93
N GLY A 121 13.07 -7.21 -10.20
CA GLY A 121 12.79 -8.49 -10.87
C GLY A 121 11.54 -9.23 -10.40
N ARG A 122 10.79 -8.66 -9.44
CA ARG A 122 9.51 -9.20 -8.96
C ARG A 122 8.34 -8.44 -9.58
N ARG A 123 7.24 -9.17 -9.77
CA ARG A 123 6.00 -8.63 -10.30
C ARG A 123 4.87 -8.84 -9.32
N LEU A 124 4.31 -7.73 -8.84
CA LEU A 124 3.19 -7.70 -7.92
C LEU A 124 1.93 -7.19 -8.60
N VAL A 125 0.80 -7.70 -8.16
CA VAL A 125 -0.52 -7.28 -8.60
C VAL A 125 -1.26 -6.67 -7.43
N MET A 126 -1.59 -5.38 -7.54
CA MET A 126 -2.47 -4.69 -6.62
C MET A 126 -3.91 -4.76 -7.14
N LYS A 127 -4.82 -5.38 -6.39
CA LYS A 127 -6.26 -5.45 -6.72
C LYS A 127 -7.07 -4.70 -5.69
N HIS A 128 -7.95 -3.80 -6.13
CA HIS A 128 -8.90 -3.13 -5.25
C HIS A 128 -10.30 -3.75 -5.35
N SER A 129 -10.93 -4.01 -4.20
CA SER A 129 -12.31 -4.45 -4.07
C SER A 129 -13.15 -3.33 -3.46
N ILE A 130 -14.05 -2.75 -4.26
CA ILE A 130 -14.94 -1.67 -3.83
C ILE A 130 -15.89 -2.12 -2.71
N PRO A 131 -16.61 -3.26 -2.80
CA PRO A 131 -17.58 -3.65 -1.78
C PRO A 131 -16.97 -3.86 -0.39
N SER A 132 -15.72 -4.33 -0.34
CA SER A 132 -15.01 -4.60 0.92
C SER A 132 -14.06 -3.47 1.33
N PHE A 133 -13.99 -2.38 0.55
CA PHE A 133 -13.01 -1.30 0.71
C PHE A 133 -11.57 -1.78 0.98
N THR A 134 -11.21 -2.90 0.35
CA THR A 134 -9.97 -3.61 0.62
C THR A 134 -9.08 -3.56 -0.63
N THR A 135 -7.78 -3.41 -0.44
CA THR A 135 -6.78 -3.49 -1.51
C THR A 135 -5.78 -4.58 -1.15
N ARG A 136 -5.54 -5.51 -2.06
CA ARG A 136 -4.66 -6.67 -1.83
C ARG A 136 -3.52 -6.69 -2.81
N PHE A 137 -2.35 -7.12 -2.34
CA PHE A 137 -1.14 -7.30 -3.13
C PHE A 137 -0.84 -8.78 -3.25
N PHE A 138 -0.67 -9.23 -4.48
CA PHE A 138 -0.33 -10.62 -4.79
C PHE A 138 1.02 -10.67 -5.48
N ASP A 139 1.91 -11.54 -5.03
CA ASP A 139 3.17 -11.84 -5.71
C ASP A 139 2.94 -12.90 -6.80
N GLU A 140 3.06 -12.50 -8.08
CA GLU A 140 2.80 -13.41 -9.20
C GLU A 140 3.85 -14.53 -9.27
N ALA A 141 5.10 -14.28 -8.86
CA ALA A 141 6.17 -15.28 -8.88
C ALA A 141 5.91 -16.42 -7.88
N GLN A 142 5.14 -16.15 -6.83
CA GLN A 142 4.83 -17.11 -5.77
C GLN A 142 3.39 -17.60 -5.84
N ARG A 143 2.92 -17.98 -7.05
CA ARG A 143 1.58 -18.51 -7.29
C ARG A 143 0.46 -17.59 -6.79
N ASN A 144 0.62 -16.27 -6.97
CA ASN A 144 -0.32 -15.26 -6.47
C ASN A 144 -0.48 -15.28 -4.93
N ARG A 145 0.60 -15.47 -4.18
CA ARG A 145 0.58 -15.37 -2.71
C ARG A 145 0.18 -13.96 -2.27
N LEU A 146 -0.74 -13.84 -1.32
CA LEU A 146 -1.08 -12.57 -0.67
C LEU A 146 0.11 -12.09 0.16
N VAL A 147 0.66 -10.92 -0.16
CA VAL A 147 1.84 -10.36 0.51
C VAL A 147 1.53 -9.11 1.33
N ALA A 148 0.47 -8.38 1.00
CA ALA A 148 -0.03 -7.28 1.81
C ALA A 148 -1.54 -7.03 1.58
N GLU A 149 -2.20 -6.42 2.56
CA GLU A 149 -3.60 -5.99 2.49
C GLU A 149 -3.75 -4.59 3.12
N TYR A 150 -4.47 -3.69 2.44
CA TYR A 150 -5.03 -2.47 3.00
C TYR A 150 -6.52 -2.62 3.21
N ARG A 151 -7.02 -2.15 4.35
CA ARG A 151 -8.45 -2.03 4.62
C ARG A 151 -8.78 -0.61 5.06
N ILE A 152 -9.77 0.01 4.41
CA ILE A 152 -10.33 1.29 4.86
C ILE A 152 -11.33 1.01 5.97
N HIS A 153 -11.26 1.76 7.05
CA HIS A 153 -12.26 1.72 8.12
C HIS A 153 -13.34 2.77 7.85
N VAL A 154 -14.55 2.32 7.56
CA VAL A 154 -15.73 3.19 7.46
C VAL A 154 -16.42 3.17 8.81
N VAL A 155 -16.44 4.32 9.51
CA VAL A 155 -17.22 4.49 10.73
C VAL A 155 -18.45 5.34 10.37
N SER A 156 -19.61 5.05 10.97
CA SER A 156 -20.92 5.60 10.60
C SER A 156 -20.90 7.08 10.22
N SER A 157 -21.46 7.37 9.04
CA SER A 157 -21.66 8.69 8.37
C SER A 157 -20.44 9.50 7.93
N MET A 158 -19.22 9.15 8.32
CA MET A 158 -17.99 9.75 7.77
C MET A 158 -16.95 8.66 7.49
N VAL A 159 -16.61 8.46 6.22
CA VAL A 159 -15.45 7.64 5.84
C VAL A 159 -14.23 8.21 6.56
N THR A 160 -13.79 7.53 7.63
CA THR A 160 -12.60 7.98 8.35
C THR A 160 -11.40 7.80 7.43
N ASN A 161 -10.51 8.77 7.43
CA ASN A 161 -9.24 8.77 6.69
C ASN A 161 -8.21 7.79 7.30
N LYS A 162 -8.69 6.67 7.86
CA LYS A 162 -7.89 5.68 8.56
C LYS A 162 -7.87 4.37 7.79
N TYR A 163 -6.68 3.86 7.58
CA TYR A 163 -6.44 2.58 6.93
C TYR A 163 -5.66 1.69 7.89
N THR A 164 -5.99 0.40 7.89
CA THR A 164 -5.08 -0.62 8.41
C THR A 164 -4.33 -1.23 7.25
N MET A 165 -3.03 -1.37 7.41
CA MET A 165 -2.15 -2.06 6.48
C MET A 165 -1.56 -3.28 7.17
N LYS A 166 -1.69 -4.44 6.55
CA LYS A 166 -1.10 -5.69 7.00
C LYS A 166 -0.11 -6.19 5.96
N ILE A 167 1.10 -6.53 6.39
CA ILE A 167 2.15 -7.11 5.55
C ILE A 167 2.42 -8.53 6.02
N PHE A 168 2.40 -9.48 5.08
CA PHE A 168 2.50 -10.91 5.34
C PHE A 168 3.87 -11.51 4.94
N THR A 169 4.79 -10.69 4.44
CA THR A 169 6.11 -11.12 3.95
C THR A 169 7.23 -10.21 4.45
N ASP A 170 8.46 -10.75 4.56
CA ASP A 170 9.68 -9.99 4.86
C ASP A 170 10.54 -9.76 3.60
N GLU A 171 10.13 -10.35 2.48
CA GLU A 171 10.92 -10.38 1.25
C GLU A 171 10.81 -9.10 0.42
N ILE A 172 9.78 -8.29 0.70
CA ILE A 172 9.45 -7.08 -0.04
C ILE A 172 9.45 -5.92 0.97
N PRO A 173 10.17 -4.82 0.68
CA PRO A 173 10.26 -3.70 1.59
C PRO A 173 8.90 -3.02 1.76
N ASP A 174 8.60 -2.63 3.01
CA ASP A 174 7.34 -1.99 3.37
C ASP A 174 7.07 -0.73 2.56
N ALA A 175 8.15 -0.01 2.23
CA ALA A 175 8.14 1.19 1.41
C ALA A 175 7.43 0.99 0.07
N LEU A 176 7.56 -0.18 -0.56
CA LEU A 176 6.91 -0.48 -1.84
C LEU A 176 5.39 -0.43 -1.70
N PHE A 177 4.86 -1.13 -0.69
CA PHE A 177 3.45 -1.16 -0.44
C PHE A 177 2.94 0.23 -0.05
N LEU A 178 3.64 0.90 0.89
CA LEU A 178 3.28 2.24 1.38
C LEU A 178 3.17 3.27 0.25
N LEU A 179 4.11 3.27 -0.70
CA LEU A 179 4.02 4.13 -1.87
C LEU A 179 2.84 3.78 -2.78
N CYS A 180 2.51 2.50 -2.96
CA CYS A 180 1.37 2.07 -3.76
C CYS A 180 0.02 2.54 -3.18
N LEU A 181 -0.06 2.79 -1.87
CA LEU A 181 -1.24 3.40 -1.27
C LEU A 181 -1.50 4.83 -1.79
N THR A 182 -0.43 5.58 -2.07
CA THR A 182 -0.52 6.96 -2.57
C THR A 182 -1.10 6.99 -3.99
N VAL A 183 -0.70 6.02 -4.83
CA VAL A 183 -1.23 5.79 -6.18
C VAL A 183 -2.74 5.57 -6.12
N ARG A 184 -3.18 4.72 -5.19
CA ARG A 184 -4.61 4.45 -4.98
C ARG A 184 -5.37 5.72 -4.59
N ASP A 185 -4.88 6.46 -3.61
CA ASP A 185 -5.57 7.68 -3.13
C ASP A 185 -5.65 8.75 -4.22
N HIS A 186 -4.57 8.90 -5.00
CA HIS A 186 -4.55 9.81 -6.15
C HIS A 186 -5.67 9.49 -7.15
N ILE A 187 -5.87 8.22 -7.48
CA ILE A 187 -6.87 7.78 -8.46
C ILE A 187 -8.30 7.99 -7.95
N VAL A 188 -8.50 7.84 -6.64
CA VAL A 188 -9.79 8.14 -6.01
C VAL A 188 -10.04 9.64 -6.01
N ALA A 189 -9.02 10.46 -5.75
CA ALA A 189 -9.13 11.93 -5.76
C ALA A 189 -9.43 12.48 -7.17
N SER A 190 -8.73 11.98 -8.20
CA SER A 190 -8.91 12.46 -9.59
C SER A 190 -10.26 12.12 -10.22
N LYS A 191 -11.06 11.24 -9.60
CA LYS A 191 -12.43 10.94 -10.05
C LYS A 191 -13.49 11.89 -9.47
N LYS A 192 -13.13 12.67 -8.46
CA LYS A 192 -14.06 13.60 -7.77
C LYS A 192 -13.98 15.03 -8.31
N SER A 193 -12.91 15.37 -9.03
CA SER A 193 -12.72 16.61 -9.78
C SER A 193 -13.31 16.49 -11.18
#